data_AF-A0A944C2X7-F1
#
_entry.id   AF-A0A944C2X7-F1
#
_cell.length_a   1.000
_cell.length_b   1.000
_cell.length_c   1.000
_cell.angle_alpha   90.00
_cell.angle_beta   90.00
_cell.angle_gamma   90.00
#
_symmetry.space_group_name_H-M   'P 1'
#
loop_
_entity.id
_entity.type
_entity.pdbx_description
1 polymer ?
#
loop_
_entity_poly.entity_id
_entity_poly.type
_entity_poly.pdbx_seq_one_letter_code
_entity_poly.pdbx_strand_id
1 'polypeptide(L)'
;MSTLRELKSRIGSVSSTQKTTSAMKMISSAKMHKFTAQLQRLLPYRNMVQSVIGHLLATDVEYSSPLINVREVKKVALVAFGSDDGLCGAFNIYVGKFLLETVRATQNKFGKDVAITIIPVGKKIAKALHSVKNPQFKVLDVPNVNTRSNSDQLHDFTDMLRTSFLDGTFDQVDLVYMHFKSTSRQIATCDQMLPVSYEALAATADKKAANQPCIFEPDANSIFNSVLPLYIRSMMQEVFTESCASEQASRVMAMQTASDNAKELLEELNLEYNKLRQQGITTELLDILGGQVER
;
A
#
# COMPACT_ATOMS: atom_id res chain seq x y z
N MET A 1 -4.65 22.72 -44.44
CA MET A 1 -3.42 22.89 -43.63
C MET A 1 -3.63 22.80 -42.11
N SER A 2 -4.82 23.05 -41.54
CA SER A 2 -5.06 22.98 -40.08
C SER A 2 -4.85 21.58 -39.49
N THR A 3 -5.21 20.52 -40.23
CA THR A 3 -5.17 19.12 -39.77
C THR A 3 -3.76 18.55 -39.57
N LEU A 4 -2.81 18.83 -40.47
CA LEU A 4 -1.43 18.32 -40.37
C LEU A 4 -0.64 18.96 -39.21
N ARG A 5 -0.85 20.26 -38.97
CA ARG A 5 -0.20 20.97 -37.86
C ARG A 5 -0.72 20.46 -36.51
N GLU A 6 -2.03 20.24 -36.40
CA GLU A 6 -2.65 19.66 -35.21
C GLU A 6 -2.16 18.23 -34.93
N LEU A 7 -2.09 17.37 -35.96
CA LEU A 7 -1.53 16.03 -35.83
C LEU A 7 -0.07 16.04 -35.37
N LYS A 8 0.76 16.91 -35.96
CA LYS A 8 2.16 17.06 -35.54
C LYS A 8 2.28 17.50 -34.08
N SER A 9 1.42 18.42 -33.64
CA SER A 9 1.36 18.85 -32.23
C SER A 9 0.94 17.70 -31.31
N ARG A 10 -0.06 16.91 -31.71
CA ARG A 10 -0.54 15.75 -30.96
C ARG A 10 0.54 14.67 -30.84
N ILE A 11 1.26 14.36 -31.92
CA ILE A 11 2.42 13.44 -31.91
C ILE A 11 3.46 13.92 -30.88
N GLY A 12 3.81 15.22 -30.91
CA GLY A 12 4.75 15.80 -29.95
C GLY A 12 4.28 15.68 -28.49
N SER A 13 2.98 15.88 -28.25
CA SER A 13 2.37 15.74 -26.93
C SER A 13 2.42 14.29 -26.43
N VAL A 14 1.95 13.33 -27.23
CA VAL A 14 1.94 11.90 -26.87
C VAL A 14 3.38 11.38 -26.67
N SER A 15 4.34 11.81 -27.49
CA SER A 15 5.76 11.45 -27.32
C SER A 15 6.32 11.96 -25.99
N SER A 16 5.93 13.17 -25.59
CA SER A 16 6.33 13.73 -24.30
C SER A 16 5.70 12.92 -23.15
N THR A 17 4.43 12.57 -23.25
CA THR A 17 3.74 11.71 -22.27
C THR A 17 4.38 10.32 -22.15
N GLN A 18 4.77 9.70 -23.27
CA GLN A 18 5.49 8.42 -23.29
C GLN A 18 6.83 8.52 -22.53
N LYS A 19 7.60 9.60 -22.76
CA LYS A 19 8.87 9.83 -22.05
C LYS A 19 8.64 10.02 -20.54
N THR A 20 7.63 10.79 -20.16
CA THR A 20 7.28 11.02 -18.75
C THR A 20 6.86 9.75 -18.05
N THR A 21 5.97 8.95 -18.65
CA THR A 21 5.52 7.67 -18.08
C THR A 21 6.65 6.65 -17.99
N SER A 22 7.54 6.59 -19.00
CA SER A 22 8.75 5.76 -18.96
C SER A 22 9.70 6.17 -17.81
N ALA A 23 9.92 7.47 -17.61
CA ALA A 23 10.72 7.96 -16.50
C ALA A 23 10.06 7.64 -15.14
N MET A 24 8.75 7.85 -15.00
CA MET A 24 8.00 7.52 -13.79
C MET A 24 8.04 6.02 -13.47
N LYS A 25 7.98 5.14 -14.49
CA LYS A 25 8.18 3.71 -14.33
C LYS A 25 9.55 3.42 -13.71
N MET A 26 10.62 3.99 -14.25
CA MET A 26 11.99 3.78 -13.73
C MET A 26 12.13 4.27 -12.29
N ILE A 27 11.61 5.47 -11.98
CA ILE A 27 11.64 6.02 -10.61
C ILE A 27 10.89 5.11 -9.64
N SER A 28 9.70 4.65 -10.03
CA SER A 28 8.87 3.78 -9.19
C SER A 28 9.52 2.41 -9.01
N SER A 29 10.18 1.89 -10.04
CA SER A 29 10.93 0.64 -9.98
C SER A 29 12.11 0.74 -9.00
N ALA A 30 12.85 1.84 -9.03
CA ALA A 30 13.93 2.08 -8.08
C ALA A 30 13.42 2.17 -6.63
N LYS A 31 12.30 2.88 -6.40
CA LYS A 31 11.66 2.94 -5.08
C LYS A 31 11.13 1.58 -4.61
N MET A 32 10.50 0.81 -5.50
CA MET A 32 10.05 -0.54 -5.22
C MET A 32 11.22 -1.41 -4.76
N HIS A 33 12.34 -1.43 -5.50
CA HIS A 33 13.53 -2.19 -5.10
C HIS A 33 14.10 -1.74 -3.76
N LYS A 34 14.07 -0.44 -3.46
CA LYS A 34 14.46 0.09 -2.14
C LYS A 34 13.58 -0.51 -1.03
N PHE A 35 12.26 -0.49 -1.19
CA PHE A 35 11.34 -1.03 -0.17
C PHE A 35 11.45 -2.56 -0.05
N THR A 36 11.59 -3.30 -1.16
CA THR A 36 11.81 -4.76 -1.08
C THR A 36 13.13 -5.11 -0.41
N ALA A 37 14.19 -4.32 -0.63
CA ALA A 37 15.47 -4.50 0.08
C ALA A 37 15.33 -4.17 1.57
N GLN A 38 14.51 -3.19 1.94
CA GLN A 38 14.18 -2.91 3.34
C GLN A 38 13.43 -4.08 3.97
N LEU A 39 12.42 -4.66 3.31
CA LEU A 39 11.73 -5.86 3.79
C LEU A 39 12.69 -7.01 4.06
N GLN A 40 13.62 -7.29 3.15
CA GLN A 40 14.64 -8.33 3.37
C GLN A 40 15.53 -8.05 4.58
N ARG A 41 15.84 -6.77 4.84
CA ARG A 41 16.64 -6.36 6.02
C ARG A 41 15.86 -6.46 7.33
N LEU A 42 14.53 -6.46 7.30
CA LEU A 42 13.69 -6.65 8.49
C LEU A 42 13.61 -8.12 8.91
N LEU A 43 13.79 -9.06 7.98
CA LEU A 43 13.63 -10.49 8.24
C LEU A 43 14.48 -11.01 9.41
N PRO A 44 15.79 -10.69 9.55
CA PRO A 44 16.59 -11.18 10.68
C PRO A 44 16.05 -10.73 12.03
N TYR A 45 15.65 -9.45 12.14
CA TYR A 45 15.08 -8.91 13.37
C TYR A 45 13.75 -9.59 13.71
N ARG A 46 12.85 -9.69 12.73
CA ARG A 46 11.55 -10.34 12.86
C ARG A 46 11.69 -11.81 13.27
N ASN A 47 12.59 -12.55 12.61
CA ASN A 47 12.85 -13.95 12.93
C ASN A 47 13.43 -14.11 14.34
N MET A 48 14.28 -13.18 14.80
CA MET A 48 14.81 -13.21 16.17
C MET A 48 13.71 -12.95 17.20
N VAL A 49 12.84 -11.97 16.97
CA VAL A 49 11.69 -11.69 17.85
C VAL A 49 10.76 -12.91 17.89
N GLN A 50 10.46 -13.51 16.75
CA GLN A 50 9.64 -14.73 16.64
C GLN A 50 10.30 -15.95 17.30
N SER A 51 11.63 -16.07 17.24
CA SER A 51 12.40 -17.12 17.91
C SER A 51 12.33 -16.98 19.43
N VAL A 52 12.51 -15.76 19.96
CA VAL A 52 12.36 -15.48 21.39
C VAL A 52 10.93 -15.77 21.87
N ILE A 53 9.92 -15.34 21.10
CA ILE A 53 8.51 -15.71 21.38
C ILE A 53 8.34 -17.22 21.37
N GLY A 54 8.94 -17.95 20.40
CA GLY A 54 8.88 -19.41 20.34
C GLY A 54 9.47 -20.10 21.57
N HIS A 55 10.62 -19.62 22.08
CA HIS A 55 11.19 -20.13 23.33
C HIS A 55 10.27 -19.90 24.52
N LEU A 56 9.64 -18.74 24.61
CA LEU A 56 8.69 -18.41 25.68
C LEU A 56 7.47 -19.31 25.61
N LEU A 57 6.83 -19.39 24.45
CA LEU A 57 5.62 -20.21 24.26
C LEU A 57 5.83 -21.72 24.48
N ALA A 58 7.07 -22.20 24.45
CA ALA A 58 7.41 -23.59 24.76
C ALA A 58 7.44 -23.89 26.27
N THR A 59 7.39 -22.87 27.14
CA THR A 59 7.32 -23.05 28.59
C THR A 59 5.89 -23.22 29.07
N ASP A 60 5.69 -23.98 30.15
CA ASP A 60 4.38 -24.16 30.81
C ASP A 60 3.96 -22.95 31.68
N VAL A 61 4.43 -21.75 31.34
CA VAL A 61 4.12 -20.52 32.08
C VAL A 61 2.87 -19.86 31.51
N GLU A 62 1.91 -19.54 32.36
CA GLU A 62 0.79 -18.68 31.97
C GLU A 62 1.27 -17.23 31.84
N TYR A 63 1.24 -16.72 30.62
CA TYR A 63 1.62 -15.35 30.31
C TYR A 63 0.47 -14.39 30.57
N SER A 64 0.79 -13.26 31.21
CA SER A 64 -0.15 -12.18 31.44
C SER A 64 0.40 -10.88 30.88
N SER A 65 -0.33 -10.28 29.94
CA SER A 65 -0.02 -8.97 29.40
C SER A 65 -1.31 -8.22 29.03
N PRO A 66 -1.41 -6.92 29.33
CA PRO A 66 -2.50 -6.10 28.82
C PRO A 66 -2.65 -6.17 27.30
N LEU A 67 -1.56 -6.41 26.56
CA LEU A 67 -1.53 -6.43 25.09
C LEU A 67 -2.09 -7.71 24.46
N ILE A 68 -2.25 -8.80 25.23
CA ILE A 68 -2.86 -10.06 24.77
C ILE A 68 -4.29 -10.24 25.29
N ASN A 69 -4.71 -9.40 26.24
CA ASN A 69 -6.00 -9.54 26.90
C ASN A 69 -7.14 -9.24 25.93
N VAL A 70 -7.90 -10.29 25.59
CA VAL A 70 -9.13 -10.17 24.81
C VAL A 70 -10.25 -9.68 25.72
N ARG A 71 -10.83 -8.53 25.39
CA ARG A 71 -12.01 -7.97 26.06
C ARG A 71 -13.18 -7.87 25.10
N GLU A 72 -14.35 -7.52 25.62
CA GLU A 72 -15.53 -7.26 24.79
C GLU A 72 -15.25 -6.10 23.82
N VAL A 73 -15.31 -6.39 22.51
CA VAL A 73 -14.93 -5.44 21.47
C VAL A 73 -16.10 -4.51 21.15
N LYS A 74 -16.02 -3.25 21.60
CA LYS A 74 -17.01 -2.20 21.30
C LYS A 74 -16.47 -1.12 20.38
N LYS A 75 -15.15 -0.91 20.40
CA LYS A 75 -14.45 0.14 19.63
C LYS A 75 -13.32 -0.47 18.82
N VAL A 76 -13.39 -0.36 17.50
CA VAL A 76 -12.38 -0.94 16.59
C VAL A 76 -11.68 0.19 15.84
N ALA A 77 -10.35 0.15 15.81
CA ALA A 77 -9.54 0.98 14.94
C ALA A 77 -9.11 0.17 13.70
N LEU A 78 -9.39 0.70 12.51
CA LEU A 78 -8.90 0.16 11.24
C LEU A 78 -7.85 1.12 10.67
N VAL A 79 -6.58 0.73 10.68
CA VAL A 79 -5.50 1.52 10.07
C VAL A 79 -5.42 1.16 8.59
N ALA A 80 -5.75 2.10 7.70
CA ALA A 80 -5.85 1.83 6.28
C ALA A 80 -4.68 2.46 5.50
N PHE A 81 -3.83 1.63 4.92
CA PHE A 81 -2.65 2.08 4.17
C PHE A 81 -2.99 2.28 2.68
N GLY A 82 -3.14 3.55 2.29
CA GLY A 82 -3.29 3.98 0.90
C GLY A 82 -2.05 4.73 0.41
N SER A 83 -2.19 5.43 -0.72
CA SER A 83 -1.10 6.25 -1.27
C SER A 83 -1.28 7.75 -1.02
N ASP A 84 -0.17 8.50 -1.02
CA ASP A 84 -0.22 9.97 -1.10
C ASP A 84 -0.35 10.46 -2.55
N ASP A 85 0.43 9.83 -3.44
CA ASP A 85 0.52 10.19 -4.85
C ASP A 85 -0.43 9.33 -5.71
N GLY A 86 -0.92 9.88 -6.82
CA GLY A 86 -1.76 9.16 -7.78
C GLY A 86 -0.96 8.24 -8.73
N LEU A 87 -1.59 7.91 -9.86
CA LEU A 87 -0.98 7.16 -10.97
C LEU A 87 -0.45 5.77 -10.59
N CYS A 88 -0.95 5.19 -9.50
CA CYS A 88 -0.63 3.84 -9.03
C CYS A 88 -1.69 2.80 -9.44
N GLY A 89 -2.23 2.94 -10.67
CA GLY A 89 -3.27 2.04 -11.17
C GLY A 89 -4.51 1.98 -10.27
N ALA A 90 -4.99 0.76 -10.01
CA ALA A 90 -6.17 0.50 -9.19
C ALA A 90 -5.87 0.35 -7.68
N PHE A 91 -4.63 0.60 -7.23
CA PHE A 91 -4.19 0.38 -5.85
C PHE A 91 -5.15 0.94 -4.79
N ASN A 92 -5.41 2.26 -4.81
CA ASN A 92 -6.29 2.90 -3.82
C ASN A 92 -7.75 2.43 -3.93
N ILE A 93 -8.20 2.06 -5.13
CA ILE A 93 -9.55 1.55 -5.34
C ILE A 93 -9.69 0.18 -4.66
N TYR A 94 -8.70 -0.69 -4.82
CA TYR A 94 -8.71 -2.00 -4.17
C TYR A 94 -8.59 -1.89 -2.65
N VAL A 95 -7.70 -1.04 -2.13
CA VAL A 95 -7.61 -0.80 -0.67
C VAL A 95 -8.95 -0.27 -0.14
N GLY A 96 -9.55 0.72 -0.81
CA GLY A 96 -10.83 1.28 -0.37
C GLY A 96 -11.99 0.29 -0.42
N LYS A 97 -12.08 -0.52 -1.47
CA LYS A 97 -13.12 -1.58 -1.57
C LYS A 97 -12.95 -2.62 -0.46
N PHE A 98 -11.74 -3.13 -0.30
CA PHE A 98 -11.43 -4.12 0.72
C PHE A 98 -11.66 -3.56 2.13
N LEU A 99 -11.29 -2.30 2.39
CA LEU A 99 -11.58 -1.62 3.65
C LEU A 99 -13.08 -1.57 3.96
N LEU A 100 -13.93 -1.25 2.98
CA LEU A 100 -15.39 -1.26 3.18
C LEU A 100 -15.94 -2.67 3.41
N GLU A 101 -15.36 -3.69 2.79
CA GLU A 101 -15.67 -5.10 3.08
C GLU A 101 -15.26 -5.46 4.51
N THR A 102 -14.07 -5.04 4.95
CA THR A 102 -13.59 -5.22 6.33
C THR A 102 -14.52 -4.53 7.32
N VAL A 103 -14.94 -3.28 7.07
CA VAL A 103 -15.93 -2.58 7.93
C VAL A 103 -17.19 -3.42 8.11
N ARG A 104 -17.75 -3.96 7.02
CA ARG A 104 -18.95 -4.82 7.09
C ARG A 104 -18.66 -6.13 7.83
N ALA A 105 -17.50 -6.74 7.61
CA ALA A 105 -17.09 -7.96 8.31
C ALA A 105 -16.94 -7.72 9.82
N THR A 106 -16.34 -6.59 10.22
CA THR A 106 -16.23 -6.17 11.62
C THR A 106 -17.60 -5.98 12.26
N GLN A 107 -18.54 -5.32 11.57
CA GLN A 107 -19.92 -5.17 12.05
C GLN A 107 -20.66 -6.51 12.14
N ASN A 108 -20.44 -7.44 11.21
CA ASN A 108 -21.05 -8.76 11.27
C ASN A 108 -20.47 -9.59 12.43
N LYS A 109 -19.18 -9.41 12.75
CA LYS A 109 -18.50 -10.14 13.83
C LYS A 109 -18.87 -9.62 15.22
N PHE A 110 -18.97 -8.30 15.40
CA PHE A 110 -19.16 -7.67 16.73
C PHE A 110 -20.52 -7.01 16.93
N GLY A 111 -21.38 -7.01 15.91
CA GLY A 111 -22.67 -6.33 15.92
C GLY A 111 -22.63 -4.95 15.27
N LYS A 112 -23.82 -4.42 14.93
CA LYS A 112 -23.96 -3.14 14.20
C LYS A 112 -23.59 -1.92 15.05
N ASP A 113 -23.62 -2.04 16.36
CA ASP A 113 -23.36 -0.95 17.31
C ASP A 113 -21.88 -0.75 17.61
N VAL A 114 -20.99 -1.58 17.02
CA VAL A 114 -19.54 -1.44 17.18
C VAL A 114 -19.08 -0.11 16.58
N ALA A 115 -18.37 0.69 17.37
CA ALA A 115 -17.84 1.97 16.95
C ALA A 115 -16.54 1.77 16.16
N ILE A 116 -16.61 1.96 14.84
CA ILE A 116 -15.44 1.81 13.96
C ILE A 116 -14.80 3.18 13.72
N THR A 117 -13.49 3.27 13.96
CA THR A 117 -12.66 4.43 13.64
C THR A 117 -11.62 4.02 12.60
N ILE A 118 -11.59 4.69 11.47
CA ILE A 118 -10.62 4.46 10.40
C ILE A 118 -9.51 5.50 10.52
N ILE A 119 -8.27 5.03 10.57
CA ILE A 119 -7.07 5.86 10.60
C ILE A 119 -6.38 5.73 9.24
N PRO A 120 -6.60 6.70 8.31
CA PRO A 120 -5.99 6.63 6.99
C PRO A 120 -4.50 6.99 7.04
N VAL A 121 -3.67 6.13 6.47
CA VAL A 121 -2.28 6.43 6.14
C VAL A 121 -2.21 6.66 4.63
N GLY A 122 -2.13 7.93 4.24
CA GLY A 122 -2.05 8.36 2.83
C GLY A 122 -3.19 9.28 2.41
N LYS A 123 -2.84 10.36 1.69
CA LYS A 123 -3.78 11.43 1.29
C LYS A 123 -4.94 10.95 0.40
N LYS A 124 -4.72 9.96 -0.48
CA LYS A 124 -5.75 9.50 -1.42
C LYS A 124 -6.88 8.76 -0.71
N ILE A 125 -6.53 7.89 0.24
CA ILE A 125 -7.52 7.16 1.01
C ILE A 125 -8.23 8.07 2.02
N ALA A 126 -7.49 8.97 2.70
CA ALA A 126 -8.09 9.99 3.57
C ALA A 126 -9.14 10.82 2.82
N LYS A 127 -8.79 11.35 1.64
CA LYS A 127 -9.73 12.12 0.81
C LYS A 127 -10.96 11.30 0.40
N ALA A 128 -10.78 10.03 0.04
CA ALA A 128 -11.88 9.15 -0.35
C ALA A 128 -12.84 8.91 0.81
N LEU A 129 -12.32 8.66 2.01
CA LEU A 129 -13.11 8.43 3.22
C LEU A 129 -13.90 9.68 3.64
N HIS A 130 -13.29 10.87 3.60
CA HIS A 130 -13.97 12.14 3.87
C HIS A 130 -15.05 12.50 2.85
N SER A 131 -15.02 11.89 1.66
CA SER A 131 -16.03 12.08 0.63
C SER A 131 -17.26 11.17 0.80
N VAL A 132 -17.21 10.19 1.71
CA VAL A 132 -18.32 9.27 1.98
C VAL A 132 -19.41 9.99 2.75
N LYS A 133 -20.64 9.99 2.20
CA LYS A 133 -21.81 10.54 2.88
C LYS A 133 -22.36 9.53 3.88
N ASN A 134 -22.68 9.99 5.10
CA ASN A 134 -23.22 9.18 6.19
C ASN A 134 -22.42 7.89 6.45
N PRO A 135 -21.10 7.99 6.73
CA PRO A 135 -20.29 6.81 6.98
C PRO A 135 -20.72 6.12 8.27
N GLN A 136 -20.70 4.78 8.26
CA GLN A 136 -20.89 3.96 9.46
C GLN A 136 -19.61 3.86 10.31
N PHE A 137 -18.67 4.78 10.10
CA PHE A 137 -17.36 4.83 10.73
C PHE A 137 -16.95 6.29 10.92
N LYS A 138 -16.07 6.53 11.90
CA LYS A 138 -15.37 7.82 12.08
C LYS A 138 -14.04 7.78 11.34
N VAL A 139 -13.55 8.93 10.89
CA VAL A 139 -12.21 9.08 10.31
C VAL A 139 -11.36 9.87 11.30
N LEU A 140 -10.18 9.34 11.64
CA LEU A 140 -9.21 9.99 12.52
C LEU A 140 -7.90 10.22 11.74
N ASP A 141 -7.68 11.45 11.30
CA ASP A 141 -6.46 11.82 10.60
C ASP A 141 -5.30 12.01 11.59
N VAL A 142 -4.18 11.32 11.34
CA VAL A 142 -2.95 11.45 12.12
C VAL A 142 -1.91 12.16 11.27
N PRO A 143 -1.59 13.45 11.55
CA PRO A 143 -0.82 14.28 10.62
C PRO A 143 0.64 13.85 10.44
N ASN A 144 1.23 13.18 11.44
CA ASN A 144 2.64 12.81 11.44
C ASN A 144 2.97 11.53 10.66
N VAL A 145 1.97 10.87 10.05
CA VAL A 145 2.13 9.55 9.43
C VAL A 145 1.62 9.55 7.99
N ASN A 146 2.47 9.18 7.05
CA ASN A 146 2.16 9.11 5.63
C ASN A 146 3.11 8.13 4.90
N THR A 147 2.99 8.00 3.58
CA THR A 147 3.77 7.03 2.79
C THR A 147 5.29 7.28 2.76
N ARG A 148 5.73 8.43 3.28
CA ARG A 148 7.13 8.85 3.34
C ARG A 148 7.65 8.90 4.78
N SER A 149 6.89 8.39 5.74
CA SER A 149 7.29 8.39 7.15
C SER A 149 8.59 7.63 7.37
N ASN A 150 9.42 8.17 8.26
CA ASN A 150 10.63 7.50 8.73
C ASN A 150 10.30 6.53 9.88
N SER A 151 11.30 5.78 10.34
CA SER A 151 11.12 4.79 11.42
C SER A 151 10.67 5.43 12.73
N ASP A 152 11.17 6.62 13.08
CA ASP A 152 10.79 7.30 14.33
C ASP A 152 9.30 7.70 14.32
N GLN A 153 8.83 8.29 13.23
CA GLN A 153 7.41 8.62 13.05
C GLN A 153 6.52 7.39 13.10
N LEU A 154 7.00 6.26 12.56
CA LEU A 154 6.26 5.01 12.60
C LEU A 154 6.26 4.41 14.02
N HIS A 155 7.36 4.54 14.77
CA HIS A 155 7.42 4.14 16.18
C HIS A 155 6.46 4.96 17.03
N ASP A 156 6.45 6.29 16.87
CA ASP A 156 5.52 7.18 17.57
C ASP A 156 4.06 6.83 17.27
N PHE A 157 3.76 6.52 16.00
CA PHE A 157 2.43 6.08 15.58
C PHE A 157 2.03 4.73 16.19
N THR A 158 2.96 3.78 16.19
CA THR A 158 2.76 2.46 16.79
C THR A 158 2.50 2.58 18.29
N ASP A 159 3.28 3.42 18.96
CA ASP A 159 3.15 3.67 20.39
C ASP A 159 1.84 4.41 20.71
N MET A 160 1.39 5.35 19.87
CA MET A 160 0.08 5.98 20.00
C MET A 160 -1.06 4.96 19.91
N LEU A 161 -1.02 4.04 18.95
CA LEU A 161 -2.02 2.97 18.82
C LEU A 161 -2.00 2.02 20.01
N ARG A 162 -0.80 1.66 20.48
CA ARG A 162 -0.60 0.83 21.68
C ARG A 162 -1.20 1.50 22.91
N THR A 163 -0.86 2.76 23.18
CA THR A 163 -1.38 3.52 24.32
C THR A 163 -2.89 3.68 24.23
N SER A 164 -3.43 3.98 23.03
CA SER A 164 -4.88 4.05 22.81
C SER A 164 -5.60 2.74 23.11
N PHE A 165 -4.96 1.60 22.84
CA PHE A 165 -5.48 0.29 23.23
C PHE A 165 -5.38 0.07 24.75
N LEU A 166 -4.25 0.38 25.38
CA LEU A 166 -4.08 0.23 26.83
C LEU A 166 -5.07 1.09 27.63
N ASP A 167 -5.30 2.32 27.20
CA ASP A 167 -6.24 3.27 27.82
C ASP A 167 -7.71 2.92 27.55
N GLY A 168 -7.98 1.87 26.76
CA GLY A 168 -9.33 1.45 26.41
C GLY A 168 -10.01 2.36 25.40
N THR A 169 -9.30 3.23 24.69
CA THR A 169 -9.87 4.02 23.58
C THR A 169 -10.29 3.09 22.43
N PHE A 170 -9.46 2.10 22.12
CA PHE A 170 -9.77 1.03 21.16
C PHE A 170 -9.68 -0.34 21.83
N ASP A 171 -10.60 -1.23 21.51
CA ASP A 171 -10.63 -2.62 21.99
C ASP A 171 -9.98 -3.58 21.00
N GLN A 172 -9.84 -3.17 19.73
CA GLN A 172 -9.13 -3.91 18.70
C GLN A 172 -8.53 -2.93 17.69
N VAL A 173 -7.32 -3.23 17.19
CA VAL A 173 -6.62 -2.47 16.14
C VAL A 173 -6.22 -3.43 15.03
N ASP A 174 -6.78 -3.22 13.84
CA ASP A 174 -6.47 -4.00 12.65
C ASP A 174 -5.79 -3.14 11.58
N LEU A 175 -4.89 -3.75 10.82
CA LEU A 175 -4.12 -3.13 9.76
C LEU A 175 -4.64 -3.60 8.41
N VAL A 176 -5.15 -2.66 7.60
CA VAL A 176 -5.69 -2.90 6.26
C VAL A 176 -4.72 -2.38 5.21
N TYR A 177 -4.13 -3.28 4.44
CA TYR A 177 -3.05 -2.92 3.51
C TYR A 177 -2.98 -3.87 2.31
N MET A 178 -2.04 -3.62 1.40
CA MET A 178 -1.75 -4.49 0.27
C MET A 178 -0.46 -5.27 0.52
N HIS A 179 -0.58 -6.57 0.77
CA HIS A 179 0.54 -7.49 0.90
C HIS A 179 1.25 -7.66 -0.46
N PHE A 180 2.56 -7.44 -0.44
CA PHE A 180 3.40 -7.51 -1.64
C PHE A 180 3.79 -8.95 -1.95
N LYS A 181 3.18 -9.55 -2.98
CA LYS A 181 3.56 -10.90 -3.45
C LYS A 181 4.55 -10.87 -4.61
N SER A 182 4.30 -10.01 -5.59
CA SER A 182 5.21 -9.77 -6.71
C SER A 182 4.91 -8.39 -7.32
N THR A 183 5.74 -7.96 -8.27
CA THR A 183 5.51 -6.71 -9.02
C THR A 183 4.13 -6.67 -9.69
N SER A 184 3.63 -7.81 -10.16
CA SER A 184 2.34 -7.92 -10.85
C SER A 184 1.19 -8.33 -9.93
N ARG A 185 1.44 -8.79 -8.71
CA ARG A 185 0.42 -9.30 -7.80
C ARG A 185 0.56 -8.72 -6.39
N GLN A 186 -0.46 -7.99 -5.97
CA GLN A 186 -0.63 -7.52 -4.60
C GLN A 186 -1.96 -8.07 -4.07
N ILE A 187 -2.01 -8.43 -2.78
CA ILE A 187 -3.18 -9.05 -2.17
C ILE A 187 -3.68 -8.12 -1.06
N ALA A 188 -4.97 -7.78 -1.07
CA ALA A 188 -5.55 -7.01 0.02
C ALA A 188 -5.62 -7.89 1.27
N THR A 189 -5.05 -7.40 2.36
CA THR A 189 -4.89 -8.16 3.61
C THR A 189 -5.34 -7.29 4.79
N CYS A 190 -5.93 -7.95 5.79
CA CYS A 190 -6.32 -7.34 7.06
C CYS A 190 -5.75 -8.19 8.19
N ASP A 191 -4.75 -7.67 8.89
CA ASP A 191 -4.13 -8.37 10.02
C ASP A 191 -4.43 -7.65 11.33
N GLN A 192 -4.76 -8.42 12.37
CA GLN A 192 -4.99 -7.90 13.70
C GLN A 192 -3.65 -7.61 14.39
N MET A 193 -3.44 -6.35 14.78
CA MET A 193 -2.23 -5.91 15.48
C MET A 193 -2.42 -5.94 17.01
N LEU A 194 -3.59 -5.53 17.49
CA LEU A 194 -3.95 -5.50 18.92
C LEU A 194 -5.40 -5.96 19.12
N PRO A 195 -5.73 -6.73 20.17
CA PRO A 195 -4.80 -7.46 21.03
C PRO A 195 -3.96 -8.46 20.20
N VAL A 196 -2.73 -8.73 20.63
CA VAL A 196 -1.88 -9.71 19.97
C VAL A 196 -2.46 -11.10 20.25
N SER A 197 -2.90 -11.82 19.22
CA SER A 197 -3.48 -13.14 19.42
C SER A 197 -2.41 -14.19 19.69
N TYR A 198 -2.72 -15.12 20.58
CA TYR A 198 -1.84 -16.25 20.85
C TYR A 198 -1.63 -17.10 19.58
N GLU A 199 -2.66 -17.28 18.76
CA GLU A 199 -2.50 -18.03 17.50
C GLU A 199 -1.54 -17.33 16.53
N ALA A 200 -1.54 -16.00 16.46
CA ALA A 200 -0.60 -15.25 15.61
C ALA A 200 0.85 -15.41 16.10
N LEU A 201 1.07 -15.38 17.42
CA LEU A 201 2.38 -15.64 18.02
C LEU A 201 2.85 -17.07 17.76
N ALA A 202 1.96 -18.06 17.95
CA ALA A 202 2.27 -19.47 17.74
C ALA A 202 2.47 -19.83 16.26
N ALA A 203 1.73 -19.21 15.34
CA ALA A 203 1.86 -19.44 13.90
C ALA A 203 3.18 -18.91 13.34
N THR A 204 3.72 -17.86 13.95
CA THR A 204 4.96 -17.21 13.53
C THR A 204 6.19 -17.66 14.30
N ALA A 205 6.01 -18.35 15.43
CA ALA A 205 7.09 -18.89 16.24
C ALA A 205 7.96 -19.90 15.48
N ASP A 206 9.28 -19.80 15.64
CA ASP A 206 10.21 -20.80 15.12
C ASP A 206 10.12 -22.07 15.96
N LYS A 207 9.46 -23.10 15.42
CA LYS A 207 9.30 -24.41 16.05
C LYS A 207 10.62 -25.13 16.31
N LYS A 208 11.71 -24.78 15.59
CA LYS A 208 13.03 -25.35 15.86
C LYS A 208 13.69 -24.69 17.07
N ALA A 209 13.45 -23.39 17.25
CA ALA A 209 13.91 -22.65 18.43
C ALA A 209 13.24 -23.21 19.69
N ALA A 210 11.93 -23.48 19.66
CA ALA A 210 11.17 -24.04 20.77
C ALA A 210 11.78 -25.29 21.46
N ASN A 211 12.64 -26.06 20.77
CA ASN A 211 13.29 -27.25 21.31
C ASN A 211 14.68 -27.00 21.94
N GLN A 212 15.12 -25.75 22.04
CA GLN A 212 16.41 -25.39 22.63
C GLN A 212 16.23 -24.98 24.09
N PRO A 213 16.93 -25.61 25.06
CA PRO A 213 16.84 -25.23 26.46
C PRO A 213 17.37 -23.81 26.65
N CYS A 214 16.56 -22.95 27.26
CA CYS A 214 16.87 -21.54 27.50
C CYS A 214 16.68 -21.20 28.99
N ILE A 215 17.54 -20.33 29.50
CA ILE A 215 17.41 -19.75 30.85
C ILE A 215 16.85 -18.35 30.68
N PHE A 216 15.76 -18.04 31.38
CA PHE A 216 15.10 -16.74 31.32
C PHE A 216 15.51 -15.90 32.53
N GLU A 217 16.04 -14.70 32.27
CA GLU A 217 16.45 -13.76 33.30
C GLU A 217 15.83 -12.37 33.00
N PRO A 218 15.07 -11.75 33.92
CA PRO A 218 14.77 -12.21 35.29
C PRO A 218 13.75 -13.36 35.38
N ASP A 219 12.73 -13.37 34.51
CA ASP A 219 11.73 -14.44 34.40
C ASP A 219 11.05 -14.40 33.02
N ALA A 220 10.39 -15.49 32.63
CA ALA A 220 9.77 -15.62 31.31
C ALA A 220 8.65 -14.60 31.07
N ASN A 221 7.82 -14.27 32.06
CA ASN A 221 6.69 -13.35 31.89
C ASN A 221 7.16 -11.89 31.77
N SER A 222 8.20 -11.49 32.50
CA SER A 222 8.83 -10.18 32.34
C SER A 222 9.43 -10.02 30.94
N ILE A 223 10.14 -11.03 30.43
CA ILE A 223 10.68 -11.01 29.08
C ILE A 223 9.54 -10.94 28.06
N PHE A 224 8.50 -11.75 28.21
CA PHE A 224 7.34 -11.74 27.33
C PHE A 224 6.72 -10.34 27.20
N ASN A 225 6.51 -9.66 28.33
CA ASN A 225 5.99 -8.29 28.35
C ASN A 225 6.94 -7.26 27.70
N SER A 226 8.25 -7.49 27.73
CA SER A 226 9.23 -6.64 27.02
C SER A 226 9.30 -6.90 25.51
N VAL A 227 9.03 -8.13 25.09
CA VAL A 227 9.14 -8.57 23.69
C VAL A 227 7.89 -8.22 22.88
N LEU A 228 6.70 -8.24 23.48
CA LEU A 228 5.46 -7.90 22.78
C LEU A 228 5.46 -6.52 22.10
N PRO A 229 5.91 -5.43 22.76
CA PRO A 229 6.06 -4.13 22.08
C PRO A 229 7.02 -4.17 20.88
N LEU A 230 8.09 -4.98 20.96
CA LEU A 230 9.05 -5.15 19.86
C LEU A 230 8.42 -5.90 18.68
N TYR A 231 7.62 -6.93 18.96
CA TYR A 231 6.83 -7.64 17.95
C TYR A 231 5.85 -6.70 17.24
N ILE A 232 5.09 -5.91 18.00
CA ILE A 232 4.12 -4.96 17.47
C ILE A 232 4.80 -3.91 16.57
N ARG A 233 5.95 -3.36 17.00
CA ARG A 233 6.76 -2.44 16.19
C ARG A 233 7.30 -3.10 14.93
N SER A 234 7.79 -4.33 15.03
CA SER A 234 8.24 -5.10 13.87
C SER A 234 7.12 -5.31 12.85
N MET A 235 5.93 -5.70 13.32
CA MET A 235 4.74 -5.92 12.48
C MET A 235 4.33 -4.64 11.78
N MET A 236 4.25 -3.51 12.50
CA MET A 236 3.91 -2.22 11.89
C MET A 236 4.94 -1.81 10.82
N GLN A 237 6.24 -1.96 11.10
CA GLN A 237 7.31 -1.65 10.16
C GLN A 237 7.25 -2.54 8.90
N GLU A 238 6.97 -3.84 9.06
CA GLU A 238 6.77 -4.77 7.96
C GLU A 238 5.57 -4.36 7.10
N VAL A 239 4.39 -4.22 7.70
CA VAL A 239 3.14 -3.83 7.01
C VAL A 239 3.29 -2.50 6.26
N PHE A 240 3.88 -1.49 6.90
CA PHE A 240 4.12 -0.19 6.26
C PHE A 240 5.03 -0.32 5.04
N THR A 241 6.13 -1.06 5.19
CA THR A 241 7.12 -1.24 4.11
C THR A 241 6.54 -2.09 2.97
N GLU A 242 5.75 -3.12 3.28
CA GLU A 242 5.03 -3.94 2.31
C GLU A 242 4.02 -3.12 1.52
N SER A 243 3.21 -2.30 2.20
CA SER A 243 2.24 -1.44 1.52
C SER A 243 2.92 -0.44 0.60
N CYS A 244 4.05 0.15 1.03
CA CYS A 244 4.87 1.02 0.20
C CYS A 244 5.43 0.28 -1.03
N ALA A 245 5.94 -0.94 -0.87
CA ALA A 245 6.42 -1.76 -1.97
C ALA A 245 5.29 -2.08 -2.97
N SER A 246 4.12 -2.49 -2.47
CA SER A 246 2.91 -2.74 -3.25
C SER A 246 2.42 -1.52 -4.03
N GLU A 247 2.44 -0.33 -3.41
CA GLU A 247 2.09 0.92 -4.09
C GLU A 247 3.03 1.20 -5.26
N GLN A 248 4.35 1.10 -5.05
CA GLN A 248 5.33 1.34 -6.09
C GLN A 248 5.26 0.29 -7.20
N ALA A 249 5.03 -0.98 -6.87
CA ALA A 249 4.82 -2.04 -7.84
C ALA A 249 3.60 -1.79 -8.73
N SER A 250 2.47 -1.41 -8.13
CA SER A 250 1.27 -1.05 -8.88
C SER A 250 1.50 0.16 -9.80
N ARG A 251 2.27 1.15 -9.34
CA ARG A 251 2.70 2.30 -10.15
C ARG A 251 3.63 1.89 -11.30
N VAL A 252 4.57 0.98 -11.09
CA VAL A 252 5.43 0.44 -12.17
C VAL A 252 4.56 -0.18 -13.27
N MET A 253 3.59 -1.01 -12.90
CA MET A 253 2.69 -1.65 -13.86
C MET A 253 1.82 -0.63 -14.59
N ALA A 254 1.22 0.32 -13.87
CA ALA A 254 0.40 1.37 -14.46
C ALA A 254 1.19 2.26 -15.44
N MET A 255 2.42 2.62 -15.10
CA MET A 255 3.29 3.43 -15.97
C MET A 255 3.82 2.64 -17.16
N GLN A 256 4.07 1.32 -17.00
CA GLN A 256 4.41 0.46 -18.12
C GLN A 256 3.27 0.41 -19.14
N THR A 257 2.06 0.08 -18.70
CA THR A 257 0.87 0.05 -19.58
C THR A 257 0.63 1.42 -20.22
N ALA A 258 0.78 2.52 -19.48
CA ALA A 258 0.62 3.86 -20.05
C ALA A 258 1.68 4.19 -21.12
N SER A 259 2.93 3.74 -20.93
CA SER A 259 4.00 3.95 -21.92
C SER A 259 3.79 3.10 -23.18
N ASP A 260 3.36 1.84 -23.01
CA ASP A 260 3.05 0.94 -24.12
C ASP A 260 1.86 1.48 -24.93
N ASN A 261 0.77 1.89 -24.27
CA ASN A 261 -0.38 2.52 -24.94
C ASN A 261 0.01 3.82 -25.67
N ALA A 262 0.92 4.62 -25.09
CA ALA A 262 1.41 5.83 -25.75
C ALA A 262 2.26 5.50 -26.98
N LYS A 263 3.01 4.40 -26.97
CA LYS A 263 3.78 3.91 -28.12
C LYS A 263 2.85 3.47 -29.26
N GLU A 264 1.83 2.68 -28.96
CA GLU A 264 0.82 2.25 -29.95
C GLU A 264 0.13 3.47 -30.59
N LEU A 265 -0.32 4.42 -29.77
CA LEU A 265 -0.95 5.65 -30.26
C LEU A 265 0.01 6.51 -31.12
N LEU A 266 1.31 6.52 -30.82
CA LEU A 266 2.29 7.21 -31.66
C LEU A 266 2.43 6.54 -33.03
N GLU A 267 2.42 5.22 -33.09
CA GLU A 267 2.50 4.48 -34.36
C GLU A 267 1.29 4.82 -35.25
N GLU A 268 0.08 4.83 -34.69
CA GLU A 268 -1.15 5.23 -35.38
C GLU A 268 -1.12 6.68 -35.88
N LEU A 269 -0.77 7.63 -35.01
CA LEU A 269 -0.72 9.05 -35.37
C LEU A 269 0.34 9.34 -36.44
N ASN A 270 1.48 8.67 -36.41
CA ASN A 270 2.51 8.82 -37.43
C ASN A 270 2.05 8.27 -38.79
N LEU A 271 1.34 7.14 -38.81
CA LEU A 271 0.76 6.59 -40.02
C LEU A 271 -0.25 7.56 -40.64
N GLU A 272 -1.16 8.10 -39.82
CA GLU A 272 -2.16 9.08 -40.24
C GLU A 272 -1.52 10.38 -40.75
N TYR A 273 -0.53 10.90 -40.04
CA TYR A 273 0.22 12.09 -40.45
C TYR A 273 0.90 11.90 -41.81
N ASN A 274 1.55 10.75 -42.03
CA ASN A 274 2.23 10.46 -43.29
C ASN A 274 1.23 10.34 -44.45
N LYS A 275 0.08 9.69 -44.22
CA LYS A 275 -1.02 9.58 -45.20
C LYS A 275 -1.55 10.96 -45.60
N LEU A 276 -1.92 11.79 -44.63
CA LEU A 276 -2.43 13.14 -44.90
C LEU A 276 -1.38 14.05 -45.54
N ARG A 277 -0.11 13.89 -45.17
CA ARG A 277 0.99 14.65 -45.78
C ARG A 277 1.12 14.31 -47.26
N GLN A 278 1.09 13.02 -47.61
CA GLN A 278 1.14 12.58 -49.01
C GLN A 278 -0.07 13.10 -49.79
N GLN A 279 -1.29 12.99 -49.23
CA GLN A 279 -2.50 13.53 -49.84
C GLN A 279 -2.42 15.04 -50.05
N GLY A 280 -1.88 15.78 -49.08
CA GLY A 280 -1.64 17.22 -49.21
C GLY A 280 -0.69 17.55 -50.36
N ILE A 281 0.46 16.86 -50.44
CA ILE A 281 1.43 17.05 -51.54
C ILE A 281 0.80 16.72 -52.89
N THR A 282 0.06 15.62 -53.00
CA THR A 282 -0.61 15.24 -54.26
C THR A 282 -1.64 16.28 -54.68
N THR A 283 -2.40 16.85 -53.73
CA THR A 283 -3.39 17.90 -54.01
C THR A 283 -2.71 19.18 -54.49
N GLU A 284 -1.64 19.61 -53.81
CA GLU A 284 -0.85 20.77 -54.24
C GLU A 284 -0.24 20.58 -55.64
N LEU A 285 0.26 19.38 -55.96
CA LEU A 285 0.77 19.06 -57.30
C LEU A 285 -0.34 19.09 -58.37
N LEU A 286 -1.52 18.56 -58.07
CA LEU A 286 -2.67 18.59 -58.99
C LEU A 286 -3.15 20.02 -59.24
N ASP A 287 -3.18 20.87 -58.22
CA ASP A 287 -3.55 22.29 -58.35
C ASP A 287 -2.55 23.05 -59.25
N ILE A 288 -1.23 22.78 -59.09
CA ILE A 288 -0.19 23.39 -59.93
C ILE A 288 -0.35 22.96 -61.40
N LEU A 289 -0.58 21.67 -61.64
CA LEU A 289 -0.76 21.13 -63.00
C LEU A 289 -2.06 21.66 -63.64
N GLY A 290 -3.17 21.67 -62.90
CA GLY A 290 -4.46 22.19 -63.38
C GLY A 290 -4.41 23.66 -63.75
N GLY A 291 -3.72 24.49 -62.95
CA GLY A 291 -3.56 25.92 -63.23
C GLY A 291 -2.63 26.25 -64.42
N GLN A 292 -1.78 25.31 -64.85
CA GLN A 292 -0.91 25.51 -66.03
C GLN A 292 -1.61 25.24 -67.37
N VAL A 293 -2.74 24.52 -67.40
CA VAL A 293 -3.43 24.11 -68.63
C VAL A 293 -4.36 25.21 -69.18
N GLU A 294 -4.68 26.24 -68.40
CA GLU A 294 -5.54 27.36 -68.82
C GLU A 294 -4.79 28.59 -69.39
N ARG A 295 -3.56 28.41 -69.90
CA ARG A 295 -2.82 29.44 -70.67
C ARG A 295 -2.41 28.93 -72.04
#